data_AF-A0A4Q6E0T7-F1
#
_entry.id   AF-A0A4Q6E0T7-F1
#
_cell.length_a   1.000
_cell.length_b   1.000
_cell.length_c   1.000
_cell.angle_alpha   90.00
_cell.angle_beta   90.00
_cell.angle_gamma   90.00
#
_symmetry.space_group_name_H-M   'P 1'
#
loop_
_entity.id
_entity.type
_entity.pdbx_description
1 polymer ?
#
loop_
_entity_poly.entity_id
_entity_poly.type
_entity_poly.pdbx_seq_one_letter_code
_entity_poly.pdbx_strand_id
1 'polypeptide(L)'
;MLSTVQTKLHERALAAAGRYRSAHAELLSLIMEVDEARLSAAFGLSSTYLYCREKLGLTEDVACSFISVARKARKIPELKAAVDAGLDFTKAKQVSRVITPENQNELLKVAKASSCKQLERAIVKDHPRAAVVESVRIVAEDRHKLELGLSQALLEKFRRAQTLECNKQSKAASLEDTLAALLELYLRKEDPVQKAQRAPQPRKPSSLAAEQIPAASRHAVNERDEGRCQIPACESERWIDIHHIKARCAGGTHAPENLITLCGFHHREHHRNHPPRGGSALRKEAHLFVSTG
;
A
#
# COMPACT_ATOMS: atom_id res chain seq x y z
N MET A 1 45.04 -28.17 -0.54
CA MET A 1 45.12 -28.17 0.93
C MET A 1 45.45 -26.76 1.38
N LEU A 2 44.83 -26.26 2.46
CA LEU A 2 45.10 -24.93 3.00
C LEU A 2 46.54 -24.87 3.55
N SER A 3 47.23 -23.74 3.36
CA SER A 3 48.55 -23.53 3.95
C SER A 3 48.45 -23.41 5.48
N THR A 4 49.55 -23.66 6.21
CA THR A 4 49.57 -23.57 7.68
C THR A 4 49.12 -22.19 8.20
N VAL A 5 49.39 -21.11 7.44
CA VAL A 5 48.92 -19.75 7.74
C VAL A 5 47.41 -19.62 7.51
N GLN A 6 46.89 -20.18 6.40
CA GLN A 6 45.46 -20.19 6.10
C GLN A 6 44.66 -21.00 7.13
N THR A 7 45.18 -22.14 7.60
CA THR A 7 44.54 -22.96 8.63
C THR A 7 44.48 -22.21 9.97
N LYS A 8 45.58 -21.58 10.41
CA LYS A 8 45.57 -20.76 11.63
C LYS A 8 44.64 -19.55 11.54
N LEU A 9 44.53 -18.92 10.36
CA LEU A 9 43.58 -17.83 10.13
C LEU A 9 42.14 -18.33 10.20
N HIS A 10 41.85 -19.49 9.60
CA HIS A 10 40.54 -20.12 9.63
C HIS A 10 40.10 -20.46 11.06
N GLU A 11 40.96 -21.07 11.86
CA GLU A 11 40.68 -21.38 13.27
C GLU A 11 40.39 -20.13 14.10
N ARG A 12 41.17 -19.06 13.92
CA ARG A 12 40.90 -17.76 14.57
C ARG A 12 39.57 -17.16 14.16
N ALA A 13 39.20 -17.26 12.88
CA ALA A 13 37.92 -16.79 12.37
C ALA A 13 36.75 -17.60 12.96
N LEU A 14 36.89 -18.94 13.07
CA LEU A 14 35.89 -19.81 13.70
C LEU A 14 35.71 -19.48 15.18
N ALA A 15 36.80 -19.26 15.92
CA ALA A 15 36.74 -18.88 17.33
C ALA A 15 36.06 -17.51 17.53
N ALA A 16 36.37 -16.53 16.68
CA ALA A 16 35.71 -15.22 16.71
C ALA A 16 34.20 -15.32 16.41
N ALA A 17 33.82 -16.12 15.40
CA ALA A 17 32.41 -16.36 15.08
C ALA A 17 31.67 -17.09 16.22
N GLY A 18 32.34 -18.00 16.93
CA GLY A 18 31.81 -18.64 18.14
C GLY A 18 31.50 -17.62 19.24
N ARG A 19 32.48 -16.78 19.59
CA ARG A 19 32.30 -15.70 20.59
C ARG A 19 31.20 -14.74 20.21
N TYR A 20 31.07 -14.40 18.92
CA TYR A 20 29.99 -13.55 18.43
C TYR A 20 28.60 -14.14 18.70
N ARG A 21 28.40 -15.44 18.40
CA ARG A 21 27.13 -16.13 18.68
C ARG A 21 26.85 -16.22 20.18
N SER A 22 27.86 -16.56 20.98
CA SER A 22 27.73 -16.64 22.44
C SER A 22 27.40 -15.29 23.07
N ALA A 23 28.05 -14.20 22.64
CA ALA A 23 27.76 -12.85 23.14
C ALA A 23 26.33 -12.41 22.82
N HIS A 24 25.80 -12.78 21.64
CA HIS A 24 24.39 -12.52 21.32
C HIS A 24 23.41 -13.35 22.16
N ALA A 25 23.74 -14.60 22.49
CA ALA A 25 22.92 -15.43 23.37
C ALA A 25 22.93 -14.90 24.82
N GLU A 26 24.08 -14.43 25.28
CA GLU A 26 24.24 -13.78 26.59
C GLU A 26 23.43 -12.48 26.65
N LEU A 27 23.59 -11.58 25.67
CA LEU A 27 22.83 -10.34 25.59
C LEU A 27 21.31 -10.59 25.54
N LEU A 28 20.87 -11.62 24.81
CA LEU A 28 19.46 -12.00 24.79
C LEU A 28 18.95 -12.42 26.18
N SER A 29 19.74 -13.22 26.91
CA SER A 29 19.42 -13.63 28.29
C SER A 29 19.31 -12.43 29.21
N LEU A 30 20.30 -11.52 29.16
CA LEU A 30 20.30 -10.30 29.97
C LEU A 30 19.11 -9.40 29.65
N ILE A 31 18.72 -9.25 28.39
CA ILE A 31 17.54 -8.47 28.01
C ILE A 31 16.24 -9.11 28.54
N MET A 32 16.15 -10.44 28.57
CA MET A 32 15.01 -11.15 29.18
C MET A 32 14.95 -10.90 30.69
N GLU A 33 16.09 -10.95 31.39
CA GLU A 33 16.19 -10.67 32.82
C GLU A 33 15.86 -9.19 33.14
N VAL A 34 16.35 -8.25 32.31
CA VAL A 34 16.02 -6.82 32.42
C VAL A 34 14.51 -6.57 32.29
N ASP A 35 13.86 -7.25 31.35
CA ASP A 35 12.40 -7.13 31.14
C ASP A 35 11.61 -7.74 32.31
N GLU A 36 12.10 -8.84 32.89
CA GLU A 36 11.49 -9.50 34.06
C GLU A 36 11.66 -8.68 35.35
N ALA A 37 12.86 -8.17 35.60
CA ALA A 37 13.17 -7.33 36.76
C ALA A 37 12.59 -5.91 36.64
N ARG A 38 11.97 -5.56 35.50
CA ARG A 38 11.49 -4.20 35.18
C ARG A 38 12.57 -3.14 35.42
N LEU A 39 13.82 -3.46 35.11
CA LEU A 39 14.99 -2.61 35.36
C LEU A 39 14.87 -1.24 34.68
N SER A 40 14.17 -1.16 33.55
CA SER A 40 13.84 0.11 32.89
C SER A 40 13.11 1.08 33.82
N ALA A 41 12.14 0.61 34.61
CA ALA A 41 11.41 1.43 35.57
C ALA A 41 12.28 1.89 36.75
N ALA A 42 13.22 1.04 37.20
CA ALA A 42 14.17 1.39 38.25
C ALA A 42 15.11 2.54 37.85
N PHE A 43 15.39 2.68 36.55
CA PHE A 43 16.16 3.81 35.99
C PHE A 43 15.29 5.00 35.55
N GLY A 44 13.99 4.99 35.84
CA GLY A 44 13.06 6.07 35.46
C GLY A 44 12.72 6.13 33.97
N LEU A 45 12.95 5.04 33.22
CA LEU A 45 12.66 4.96 31.80
C LEU A 45 11.29 4.31 31.55
N SER A 46 10.58 4.80 30.54
CA SER A 46 9.21 4.35 30.22
C SER A 46 9.14 2.98 29.54
N SER A 47 10.26 2.45 29.02
CA SER A 47 10.26 1.15 28.34
C SER A 47 11.62 0.45 28.34
N THR A 48 11.59 -0.88 28.23
CA THR A 48 12.79 -1.72 27.99
C THR A 48 13.52 -1.31 26.70
N TYR A 49 12.80 -0.77 25.71
CA TYR A 49 13.39 -0.22 24.49
C TYR A 49 14.28 1.01 24.76
N LEU A 50 13.81 1.96 25.57
CA LEU A 50 14.64 3.12 25.95
C LEU A 50 15.85 2.71 26.78
N TYR A 51 15.70 1.71 27.66
CA TYR A 51 16.84 1.17 28.40
C TYR A 51 17.92 0.60 27.46
N CYS A 52 17.51 -0.19 26.46
CA CYS A 52 18.44 -0.70 25.44
C CYS A 52 19.12 0.41 24.63
N ARG A 53 18.43 1.50 24.33
CA ARG A 53 18.99 2.63 23.57
C ARG A 53 19.91 3.52 24.38
N GLU A 54 19.44 3.99 25.54
CA GLU A 54 20.13 5.01 26.32
C GLU A 54 21.20 4.43 27.23
N LYS A 55 20.97 3.24 27.82
CA LYS A 55 21.90 2.64 28.79
C LYS A 55 22.82 1.60 28.15
N LEU A 56 22.30 0.77 27.24
CA LEU A 56 23.10 -0.26 26.55
C LEU A 56 23.74 0.23 25.25
N GLY A 57 23.39 1.43 24.76
CA GLY A 57 23.98 2.01 23.55
C GLY A 57 23.61 1.27 22.25
N LEU A 58 22.52 0.50 22.25
CA LEU A 58 22.07 -0.23 21.07
C LEU A 58 21.36 0.70 20.08
N THR A 59 21.54 0.45 18.79
CA THR A 59 20.76 1.13 17.74
C THR A 59 19.29 0.69 17.81
N GLU A 60 18.40 1.53 17.29
CA GLU A 60 16.95 1.29 17.30
C GLU A 60 16.58 -0.08 16.70
N ASP A 61 17.13 -0.42 15.53
CA ASP A 61 16.87 -1.68 14.85
C ASP A 61 17.34 -2.90 15.65
N VAL A 62 18.51 -2.80 16.29
CA VAL A 62 19.09 -3.87 17.09
C VAL A 62 18.25 -4.06 18.35
N ALA A 63 17.94 -2.99 19.07
CA ALA A 63 17.09 -3.02 20.26
C ALA A 63 15.72 -3.66 19.98
N CYS A 64 15.01 -3.20 18.93
CA CYS A 64 13.73 -3.76 18.52
C CYS A 64 13.83 -5.25 18.16
N SER A 65 14.90 -5.65 17.47
CA SER A 65 15.12 -7.04 17.09
C SER A 65 15.32 -7.94 18.31
N PHE A 66 16.18 -7.53 19.24
CA PHE A 66 16.44 -8.30 20.47
C PHE A 66 15.21 -8.39 21.35
N ILE A 67 14.47 -7.28 21.54
CA ILE A 67 13.24 -7.28 22.35
C ILE A 67 12.17 -8.19 21.74
N SER A 68 12.01 -8.16 20.41
CA SER A 68 11.07 -9.05 19.71
C SER A 68 11.42 -10.52 19.92
N VAL A 69 12.70 -10.89 19.79
CA VAL A 69 13.16 -12.27 20.00
C VAL A 69 13.03 -12.66 21.47
N ALA A 70 13.42 -11.79 22.41
CA ALA A 70 13.36 -12.02 23.86
C ALA A 70 11.92 -12.30 24.32
N ARG A 71 10.96 -11.46 23.92
CA ARG A 71 9.54 -11.64 24.24
C ARG A 71 8.98 -12.95 23.69
N LYS A 72 9.44 -13.38 22.51
CA LYS A 72 9.00 -14.63 21.90
C LYS A 72 9.66 -15.84 22.57
N ALA A 73 10.94 -15.76 22.88
CA ALA A 73 11.70 -16.77 23.60
C ALA A 73 11.16 -17.00 25.03
N ARG A 74 10.61 -15.96 25.67
CA ARG A 74 9.90 -16.10 26.95
C ARG A 74 8.63 -16.94 26.83
N LYS A 75 7.91 -16.83 25.71
CA LYS A 75 6.69 -17.62 25.45
C LYS A 75 7.00 -19.04 24.97
N ILE A 76 8.15 -19.24 24.33
CA ILE A 76 8.58 -20.50 23.71
C ILE A 76 10.01 -20.81 24.17
N PRO A 77 10.18 -21.54 25.29
CA PRO A 77 11.49 -21.87 25.86
C PRO A 77 12.43 -22.62 24.90
N GLU A 78 11.87 -23.36 23.94
CA GLU A 78 12.62 -24.10 22.92
C GLU A 78 13.40 -23.17 21.98
N LEU A 79 12.88 -21.96 21.75
CA LEU A 79 13.60 -20.93 21.00
C LEU A 79 14.81 -20.43 21.79
N LYS A 80 14.67 -20.25 23.11
CA LYS A 80 15.79 -19.88 23.98
C LYS A 80 16.86 -20.96 23.98
N ALA A 81 16.46 -22.22 24.19
CA ALA A 81 17.36 -23.37 24.15
C ALA A 81 18.08 -23.51 22.79
N ALA A 82 17.41 -23.18 21.68
CA ALA A 82 18.03 -23.19 20.36
C ALA A 82 19.10 -22.09 20.19
N VAL A 83 18.87 -20.89 20.70
CA VAL A 83 19.85 -19.80 20.70
C VAL A 83 21.05 -20.14 21.58
N ASP A 84 20.82 -20.71 22.77
CA ASP A 84 21.89 -21.13 23.68
C ASP A 84 22.72 -22.29 23.11
N ALA A 85 22.09 -23.17 22.32
CA ALA A 85 22.77 -24.21 21.55
C ALA A 85 23.57 -23.67 20.34
N GLY A 86 23.62 -22.36 20.13
CA GLY A 86 24.44 -21.72 19.10
C GLY A 86 23.72 -21.36 17.80
N LEU A 87 22.39 -21.26 17.79
CA LEU A 87 21.65 -20.73 16.64
C LEU A 87 22.00 -19.26 16.41
N ASP A 88 22.30 -18.89 15.16
CA ASP A 88 22.60 -17.50 14.80
C ASP A 88 21.42 -16.56 15.10
N PHE A 89 21.71 -15.38 15.63
CA PHE A 89 20.70 -14.40 16.01
C PHE A 89 19.82 -13.96 14.82
N THR A 90 20.37 -13.90 13.60
CA THR A 90 19.61 -13.54 12.40
C THR A 90 18.54 -14.58 12.10
N LYS A 91 18.87 -15.87 12.28
CA LYS A 91 17.91 -16.98 12.15
C LYS A 91 16.87 -16.92 13.26
N ALA A 92 17.28 -16.67 14.49
CA ALA A 92 16.36 -16.50 15.63
C ALA A 92 15.37 -15.35 15.39
N LYS A 93 15.82 -14.22 14.83
CA LYS A 93 14.96 -13.11 14.41
C LYS A 93 13.94 -13.52 13.34
N GLN A 94 14.34 -14.28 12.33
CA GLN A 94 13.42 -14.78 11.30
C GLN A 94 12.38 -15.75 11.88
N VAL A 95 12.83 -16.71 12.67
CA VAL A 95 11.99 -17.71 13.36
C VAL A 95 10.98 -17.05 14.30
N SER A 96 11.40 -16.03 15.07
CA SER A 96 10.55 -15.35 16.05
C SER A 96 9.26 -14.76 15.47
N ARG A 97 9.24 -14.48 14.16
CA ARG A 97 8.10 -13.89 13.46
C ARG A 97 6.96 -14.88 13.18
N VAL A 98 7.27 -16.16 13.06
CA VAL A 98 6.31 -17.20 12.62
C VAL A 98 6.19 -18.38 13.58
N ILE A 99 7.08 -18.47 14.57
CA ILE A 99 7.07 -19.57 15.53
C ILE A 99 5.81 -19.54 16.42
N THR A 100 5.19 -20.70 16.56
CA THR A 100 4.06 -21.01 17.44
C THR A 100 4.38 -22.32 18.19
N PRO A 101 3.70 -22.62 19.32
CA PRO A 101 3.94 -23.86 20.07
C PRO A 101 3.79 -25.12 19.22
N GLU A 102 2.96 -25.08 18.18
CA GLU A 102 2.65 -26.22 17.32
C GLU A 102 3.74 -26.46 16.25
N ASN A 103 4.35 -25.40 15.71
CA ASN A 103 5.33 -25.49 14.61
C ASN A 103 6.80 -25.41 15.07
N GLN A 104 7.04 -25.21 16.38
CA GLN A 104 8.37 -24.94 16.93
C GLN A 104 9.41 -26.02 16.62
N ASN A 105 9.04 -27.30 16.70
CA ASN A 105 9.98 -28.40 16.55
C ASN A 105 10.49 -28.55 15.11
N GLU A 106 9.60 -28.42 14.13
CA GLU A 106 9.97 -28.52 12.71
C GLU A 106 10.74 -27.28 12.26
N LEU A 107 10.27 -26.09 12.65
CA LEU A 107 10.90 -24.83 12.28
C LEU A 107 12.33 -24.70 12.85
N LEU A 108 12.54 -25.13 14.10
CA LEU A 108 13.87 -25.12 14.73
C LEU A 108 14.82 -26.16 14.13
N LYS A 109 14.32 -27.33 13.69
CA LYS A 109 15.12 -28.31 12.93
C LYS A 109 15.60 -27.72 11.60
N VAL A 110 14.68 -27.10 10.85
CA VAL A 110 15.01 -26.44 9.57
C VAL A 110 16.00 -25.29 9.77
N ALA A 111 15.82 -24.49 10.83
CA ALA A 111 16.72 -23.38 11.15
C ALA A 111 18.15 -23.82 11.49
N LYS A 112 18.32 -24.97 12.17
CA LYS A 112 19.64 -25.54 12.47
C LYS A 112 20.32 -26.10 11.22
N ALA A 113 19.58 -26.78 10.35
CA ALA A 113 20.15 -27.44 9.16
C ALA A 113 20.39 -26.50 7.96
N SER A 114 19.59 -25.44 7.80
CA SER A 114 19.56 -24.63 6.58
C SER A 114 20.34 -23.31 6.71
N SER A 115 20.76 -22.72 5.58
CA SER A 115 21.25 -21.32 5.56
C SER A 115 20.13 -20.30 5.80
N CYS A 116 20.45 -19.06 6.19
CA CYS A 116 19.45 -18.01 6.42
C CYS A 116 18.54 -17.76 5.20
N LYS A 117 19.10 -17.80 3.99
CA LYS A 117 18.35 -17.61 2.74
C LYS A 117 17.41 -18.79 2.44
N GLN A 118 17.83 -20.01 2.76
CA GLN A 118 16.99 -21.20 2.62
C GLN A 118 15.87 -21.21 3.67
N LEU A 119 16.18 -20.80 4.92
CA LEU A 119 15.19 -20.65 5.98
C LEU A 119 14.14 -19.60 5.61
N GLU A 120 14.55 -18.45 5.09
CA GLU A 120 13.62 -17.42 4.61
C GLU A 120 12.70 -17.96 3.51
N ARG A 121 13.24 -18.70 2.53
CA ARG A 121 12.43 -19.33 1.48
C ARG A 121 11.44 -20.35 2.03
N ALA A 122 11.83 -21.15 3.02
CA ALA A 122 10.94 -22.11 3.67
C ALA A 122 9.82 -21.39 4.44
N ILE A 123 10.17 -20.35 5.21
CA ILE A 123 9.20 -19.53 5.95
C ILE A 123 8.19 -18.87 5.00
N VAL A 124 8.65 -18.32 3.86
CA VAL A 124 7.75 -17.68 2.88
C VAL A 124 6.84 -18.71 2.19
N LYS A 125 7.32 -19.94 1.97
CA LYS A 125 6.52 -21.01 1.36
C LYS A 125 5.40 -21.48 2.29
N ASP A 126 5.72 -21.71 3.56
CA ASP A 126 4.79 -22.33 4.52
C ASP A 126 3.96 -21.29 5.28
N HIS A 127 4.45 -20.06 5.36
CA HIS A 127 3.77 -18.90 5.97
C HIS A 127 3.90 -17.68 5.04
N PRO A 128 3.12 -17.62 3.95
CA PRO A 128 3.12 -16.46 3.08
C PRO A 128 2.79 -15.23 3.90
N ARG A 129 3.67 -14.22 3.87
CA ARG A 129 3.37 -12.92 4.47
C ARG A 129 2.02 -12.46 3.92
N ALA A 130 1.08 -12.19 4.83
CA ALA A 130 -0.15 -11.50 4.49
C ALA A 130 0.20 -10.30 3.61
N ALA A 131 -0.58 -10.12 2.53
CA ALA A 131 -0.33 -9.17 1.44
C ALA A 131 0.39 -7.91 1.92
N VAL A 132 1.50 -7.57 1.27
CA VAL A 132 2.28 -6.35 1.58
C VAL A 132 1.29 -5.19 1.68
N VAL A 133 1.18 -4.59 2.87
CA VAL A 133 0.28 -3.45 3.08
C VAL A 133 0.75 -2.33 2.17
N GLU A 134 -0.12 -1.93 1.25
CA GLU A 134 0.15 -0.83 0.33
C GLU A 134 0.28 0.47 1.13
N SER A 135 1.35 1.21 0.93
CA SER A 135 1.55 2.48 1.63
C SER A 135 2.25 3.53 0.76
N VAL A 136 1.87 4.79 1.00
CA VAL A 136 2.50 5.96 0.39
C VAL A 136 2.99 6.86 1.51
N ARG A 137 4.27 7.25 1.48
CA ARG A 137 4.87 8.17 2.47
C ARG A 137 5.64 9.27 1.75
N ILE A 138 5.56 10.48 2.25
CA ILE A 138 6.36 11.61 1.77
C ILE A 138 7.80 11.41 2.27
N VAL A 139 8.77 11.45 1.35
CA VAL A 139 10.22 11.33 1.67
C VAL A 139 10.94 12.65 1.43
N ALA A 140 10.50 13.45 0.46
CA ALA A 140 10.92 14.84 0.25
C ALA A 140 9.74 15.67 -0.27
N GLU A 141 9.92 16.99 -0.39
CA GLU A 141 8.85 17.96 -0.76
C GLU A 141 8.02 17.54 -1.98
N ASP A 142 8.66 16.92 -2.98
CA ASP A 142 8.01 16.41 -4.18
C ASP A 142 8.38 14.95 -4.48
N ARG A 143 8.65 14.15 -3.44
CA ARG A 143 8.99 12.73 -3.60
C ARG A 143 8.23 11.86 -2.62
N HIS A 144 7.44 10.95 -3.20
CA HIS A 144 6.65 9.96 -2.47
C HIS A 144 7.29 8.58 -2.63
N LYS A 145 7.43 7.85 -1.52
CA LYS A 145 7.75 6.43 -1.54
C LYS A 145 6.46 5.63 -1.59
N LEU A 146 6.27 4.91 -2.68
CA LEU A 146 5.19 3.94 -2.87
C LEU A 146 5.71 2.54 -2.61
N GLU A 147 5.13 1.85 -1.62
CA GLU A 147 5.35 0.43 -1.37
C GLU A 147 4.11 -0.35 -1.80
N LEU A 148 4.28 -1.28 -2.75
CA LEU A 148 3.18 -2.07 -3.30
C LEU A 148 3.62 -3.52 -3.55
N GLY A 149 2.78 -4.47 -3.13
CA GLY A 149 2.97 -5.88 -3.37
C GLY A 149 2.37 -6.29 -4.73
N LEU A 150 3.21 -6.70 -5.67
CA LEU A 150 2.76 -7.19 -6.98
C LEU A 150 2.66 -8.72 -6.98
N SER A 151 1.56 -9.24 -7.56
CA SER A 151 1.50 -10.65 -7.94
C SER A 151 2.50 -10.94 -9.06
N GLN A 152 2.93 -12.21 -9.18
CA GLN A 152 3.87 -12.60 -10.24
C GLN A 152 3.36 -12.25 -11.65
N ALA A 153 2.09 -12.55 -11.94
CA ALA A 153 1.48 -12.26 -13.23
C ALA A 153 1.45 -10.75 -13.56
N LEU A 154 1.28 -9.89 -12.55
CA LEU A 154 1.30 -8.44 -12.76
C LEU A 154 2.73 -7.93 -12.95
N LEU A 155 3.69 -8.46 -12.20
CA LEU A 155 5.11 -8.12 -12.36
C LEU A 155 5.63 -8.46 -13.77
N GLU A 156 5.22 -9.60 -14.33
CA GLU A 156 5.58 -10.00 -15.70
C GLU A 156 5.07 -8.99 -16.74
N LYS A 157 3.82 -8.53 -16.60
CA LYS A 157 3.24 -7.47 -17.45
C LYS A 157 3.99 -6.15 -17.27
N PHE A 158 4.30 -5.77 -16.03
CA PHE A 158 5.03 -4.55 -15.74
C PHE A 158 6.43 -4.55 -16.37
N ARG A 159 7.15 -5.68 -16.29
CA ARG A 159 8.46 -5.85 -16.94
C ARG A 159 8.36 -5.77 -18.46
N ARG A 160 7.31 -6.34 -19.05
CA ARG A 160 7.06 -6.21 -20.50
C ARG A 160 6.82 -4.75 -20.89
N ALA A 161 6.02 -4.01 -20.12
CA ALA A 161 5.82 -2.58 -20.34
C ALA A 161 7.14 -1.79 -20.25
N GLN A 162 7.97 -2.08 -19.25
CA GLN A 162 9.30 -1.47 -19.10
C GLN A 162 10.18 -1.72 -20.33
N THR A 163 10.17 -2.93 -20.89
CA THR A 163 10.91 -3.22 -22.14
C THR A 163 10.40 -2.37 -23.31
N LEU A 164 9.10 -2.17 -23.44
CA LEU A 164 8.53 -1.34 -24.51
C LEU A 164 8.93 0.13 -24.35
N GLU A 165 8.90 0.65 -23.12
CA GLU A 165 9.35 2.02 -22.84
C GLU A 165 10.85 2.18 -23.07
N CYS A 166 11.68 1.20 -22.69
CA CYS A 166 13.11 1.23 -23.01
C CYS A 166 13.36 1.36 -24.51
N ASN A 167 12.65 0.57 -25.32
CA ASN A 167 12.80 0.57 -26.77
C ASN A 167 12.34 1.89 -27.38
N LYS A 168 11.23 2.45 -26.87
CA LYS A 168 10.67 3.71 -27.34
C LYS A 168 11.58 4.90 -27.02
N GLN A 169 12.17 4.91 -25.83
CA GLN A 169 13.01 6.01 -25.33
C GLN A 169 14.50 5.84 -25.68
N SER A 170 14.90 4.68 -26.20
CA SER A 170 16.29 4.29 -26.43
C SER A 170 17.19 4.44 -25.19
N LYS A 171 16.62 4.27 -23.99
CA LYS A 171 17.29 4.37 -22.68
C LYS A 171 16.69 3.36 -21.70
N ALA A 172 17.40 3.03 -20.62
CA ALA A 172 16.85 2.17 -19.58
C ALA A 172 15.74 2.90 -18.81
N ALA A 173 14.48 2.54 -19.04
CA ALA A 173 13.33 3.11 -18.36
C ALA A 173 13.32 2.72 -16.88
N SER A 174 13.16 3.71 -16.00
CA SER A 174 12.97 3.47 -14.57
C SER A 174 11.56 2.91 -14.28
N LEU A 175 11.33 2.51 -13.03
CA LEU A 175 9.99 2.10 -12.59
C LEU A 175 9.02 3.28 -12.66
N GLU A 176 9.51 4.50 -12.37
CA GLU A 176 8.73 5.74 -12.43
C GLU A 176 8.33 6.05 -13.87
N ASP A 177 9.28 6.00 -14.82
CA ASP A 177 9.00 6.26 -16.25
C ASP A 177 7.95 5.29 -16.80
N THR A 178 8.09 4.01 -16.44
CA THR A 178 7.15 2.97 -16.88
C THR A 178 5.77 3.21 -16.27
N LEU A 179 5.70 3.54 -14.98
CA LEU A 179 4.44 3.82 -14.29
C LEU A 179 3.76 5.07 -14.87
N ALA A 180 4.52 6.14 -15.13
CA ALA A 180 4.03 7.37 -15.74
C ALA A 180 3.40 7.09 -17.11
N ALA A 181 4.11 6.38 -17.99
CA ALA A 181 3.59 6.01 -19.31
C ALA A 181 2.30 5.16 -19.22
N LEU A 182 2.22 4.23 -18.26
CA LEU A 182 1.01 3.43 -18.03
C LEU A 182 -0.17 4.30 -17.55
N LEU A 183 0.07 5.21 -16.62
CA LEU A 183 -0.96 6.11 -16.09
C LEU A 183 -1.45 7.08 -17.16
N GLU A 184 -0.55 7.67 -17.96
CA GLU A 184 -0.93 8.53 -19.08
C GLU A 184 -1.82 7.79 -20.09
N LEU A 185 -1.47 6.55 -20.45
CA LEU A 185 -2.27 5.73 -21.35
C LEU A 185 -3.63 5.38 -20.75
N TYR A 186 -3.69 5.05 -19.46
CA TYR A 186 -4.93 4.73 -18.77
C TYR A 186 -5.85 5.95 -18.69
N LEU A 187 -5.33 7.10 -18.24
CA LEU A 187 -6.09 8.35 -18.16
C LEU A 187 -6.58 8.77 -19.54
N ARG A 188 -5.72 8.78 -20.57
CA ARG A 188 -6.14 9.09 -21.95
C ARG A 188 -7.23 8.17 -22.47
N LYS A 189 -7.22 6.91 -22.04
CA LYS A 189 -8.21 5.92 -22.47
C LYS A 189 -9.51 6.01 -21.67
N GLU A 190 -9.46 6.26 -20.37
CA GLU A 190 -10.61 6.09 -19.47
C GLU A 190 -11.19 7.40 -18.92
N ASP A 191 -10.37 8.42 -18.71
CA ASP A 191 -10.79 9.71 -18.13
C ASP A 191 -11.84 10.41 -19.02
N PRO A 192 -13.07 10.64 -18.52
CA PRO A 192 -14.13 11.35 -19.24
C PRO A 192 -13.74 12.77 -19.68
N VAL A 193 -12.90 13.46 -18.91
CA VAL A 193 -12.45 14.83 -19.20
C VAL A 193 -11.47 14.81 -20.37
N GLN A 194 -10.44 13.97 -20.33
CA GLN A 194 -9.51 13.83 -21.46
C GLN A 194 -10.20 13.29 -22.72
N LYS A 195 -11.21 12.42 -22.57
CA LYS A 195 -12.06 11.98 -23.68
C LYS A 195 -12.83 13.14 -24.31
N ALA A 196 -13.35 14.06 -23.51
CA ALA A 196 -14.07 15.23 -23.98
C ALA A 196 -13.14 16.22 -24.70
N GLN A 197 -12.00 16.56 -24.10
CA GLN A 197 -11.03 17.50 -24.65
C GLN A 197 -10.47 17.07 -26.02
N ARG A 198 -10.30 15.77 -26.25
CA ARG A 198 -9.84 15.23 -27.54
C ARG A 198 -10.96 14.99 -28.56
N ALA A 199 -12.22 15.13 -28.15
CA ALA A 199 -13.34 14.83 -29.03
C ALA A 199 -13.40 15.87 -30.16
N PRO A 200 -13.59 15.45 -31.41
CA PRO A 200 -13.81 16.40 -32.49
C PRO A 200 -15.07 17.22 -32.22
N GLN A 201 -15.07 18.48 -32.67
CA GLN A 201 -16.21 19.40 -32.54
C GLN A 201 -17.52 18.72 -33.03
N PRO A 202 -18.63 18.89 -32.31
CA PRO A 202 -19.85 18.13 -32.58
C PRO A 202 -20.43 18.47 -33.95
N ARG A 203 -20.72 17.43 -34.75
CA ARG A 203 -21.58 17.56 -35.94
C ARG A 203 -23.03 17.72 -35.49
N LYS A 204 -23.87 18.46 -36.23
CA LYS A 204 -25.29 18.66 -35.92
C LYS A 204 -25.96 17.31 -35.63
N PRO A 205 -26.64 17.14 -34.49
CA PRO A 205 -27.22 15.86 -34.12
C PRO A 205 -28.35 15.48 -35.07
N SER A 206 -28.38 14.22 -35.51
CA SER A 206 -29.53 13.63 -36.16
C SER A 206 -30.64 13.41 -35.13
N SER A 207 -31.89 13.56 -35.56
CA SER A 207 -33.10 13.65 -34.72
C SER A 207 -33.53 12.35 -34.03
N LEU A 208 -32.67 11.33 -33.96
CA LEU A 208 -33.01 9.98 -33.49
C LEU A 208 -31.97 9.46 -32.50
N ALA A 209 -31.98 9.99 -31.27
CA ALA A 209 -31.33 9.36 -30.12
C ALA A 209 -32.25 9.55 -28.92
N ALA A 210 -33.24 8.68 -28.82
CA ALA A 210 -34.47 8.95 -28.07
C ALA A 210 -34.39 8.73 -26.55
N GLU A 211 -33.29 8.19 -25.99
CA GLU A 211 -33.32 7.79 -24.58
C GLU A 211 -32.02 8.06 -23.80
N GLN A 212 -30.86 8.09 -24.48
CA GLN A 212 -29.57 8.31 -23.84
C GLN A 212 -29.00 9.68 -24.21
N ILE A 213 -28.38 10.37 -23.24
CA ILE A 213 -27.67 11.64 -23.47
C ILE A 213 -26.65 11.43 -24.61
N PRO A 214 -26.64 12.21 -25.70
CA PRO A 214 -25.69 12.03 -26.79
C PRO A 214 -24.24 12.22 -26.32
N ALA A 215 -23.28 11.54 -26.98
CA ALA A 215 -21.86 11.62 -26.62
C ALA A 215 -21.33 13.07 -26.65
N ALA A 216 -21.77 13.87 -27.64
CA ALA A 216 -21.45 15.29 -27.72
C ALA A 216 -21.88 16.06 -26.46
N SER A 217 -23.11 15.88 -25.99
CA SER A 217 -23.56 16.55 -24.76
C SER A 217 -22.83 16.04 -23.53
N ARG A 218 -22.53 14.73 -23.44
CA ARG A 218 -21.75 14.20 -22.31
C ARG A 218 -20.34 14.79 -22.27
N HIS A 219 -19.67 14.88 -23.41
CA HIS A 219 -18.33 15.48 -23.48
C HIS A 219 -18.37 16.95 -23.07
N ALA A 220 -19.31 17.74 -23.61
CA ALA A 220 -19.45 19.15 -23.24
C ALA A 220 -19.69 19.33 -21.73
N VAL A 221 -20.51 18.48 -21.12
CA VAL A 221 -20.76 18.51 -19.67
C VAL A 221 -19.54 18.08 -18.88
N ASN A 222 -18.85 17.01 -19.27
CA ASN A 222 -17.65 16.53 -18.57
C ASN A 222 -16.49 17.53 -18.65
N GLU A 223 -16.35 18.23 -19.77
CA GLU A 223 -15.35 19.29 -19.95
C GLU A 223 -15.69 20.51 -19.09
N ARG A 224 -16.96 20.93 -19.08
CA ARG A 224 -17.43 22.04 -18.24
C ARG A 224 -17.30 21.75 -16.74
N ASP A 225 -17.68 20.54 -16.34
CA ASP A 225 -17.79 20.16 -14.92
C ASP A 225 -16.49 19.54 -14.37
N GLU A 226 -15.47 19.36 -15.21
CA GLU A 226 -14.18 18.73 -14.90
C GLU A 226 -14.31 17.35 -14.21
N GLY A 227 -15.41 16.63 -14.48
CA GLY A 227 -15.71 15.37 -13.80
C GLY A 227 -15.97 15.51 -12.29
N ARG A 228 -16.40 16.68 -11.83
CA ARG A 228 -16.70 16.96 -10.42
C ARG A 228 -18.19 17.22 -10.20
N CYS A 229 -18.66 16.87 -9.01
CA CYS A 229 -19.99 17.28 -8.55
C CYS A 229 -20.12 18.80 -8.52
N GLN A 230 -21.19 19.34 -9.10
CA GLN A 230 -21.41 20.79 -9.22
C GLN A 230 -22.19 21.42 -8.06
N ILE A 231 -22.47 20.65 -7.00
CA ILE A 231 -23.09 21.19 -5.78
C ILE A 231 -22.06 22.03 -5.01
N PRO A 232 -22.41 23.26 -4.60
CA PRO A 232 -21.52 24.10 -3.80
C PRO A 232 -20.97 23.36 -2.58
N ALA A 233 -19.67 23.53 -2.30
CA ALA A 233 -18.94 22.85 -1.24
C ALA A 233 -18.79 21.31 -1.39
N CYS A 234 -19.19 20.72 -2.52
CA CYS A 234 -18.93 19.31 -2.81
C CYS A 234 -17.77 19.14 -3.81
N GLU A 235 -16.67 18.53 -3.39
CA GLU A 235 -15.51 18.27 -4.25
C GLU A 235 -15.44 16.80 -4.71
N SER A 236 -16.59 16.10 -4.71
CA SER A 236 -16.61 14.67 -5.06
C SER A 236 -16.37 14.44 -6.55
N GLU A 237 -15.32 13.67 -6.86
CA GLU A 237 -14.97 13.16 -8.21
C GLU A 237 -15.41 11.69 -8.40
N ARG A 238 -15.85 11.03 -7.33
CA ARG A 238 -16.18 9.60 -7.32
C ARG A 238 -17.68 9.38 -7.47
N TRP A 239 -18.03 8.36 -8.25
CA TRP A 239 -19.42 7.95 -8.49
C TRP A 239 -20.28 9.13 -8.98
N ILE A 240 -19.79 9.81 -10.00
CA ILE A 240 -20.46 10.94 -10.64
C ILE A 240 -21.39 10.46 -11.75
N ASP A 241 -22.55 11.10 -11.86
CA ASP A 241 -23.54 10.89 -12.90
C ASP A 241 -23.95 12.23 -13.52
N ILE A 242 -24.25 12.22 -14.81
CA ILE A 242 -24.87 13.38 -15.47
C ILE A 242 -26.38 13.31 -15.27
N HIS A 243 -26.92 14.31 -14.58
CA HIS A 243 -28.33 14.44 -14.25
C HIS A 243 -29.02 15.50 -15.11
N HIS A 244 -30.29 15.29 -15.45
CA HIS A 244 -31.11 16.29 -16.13
C HIS A 244 -31.75 17.24 -15.11
N ILE A 245 -31.43 18.54 -15.17
CA ILE A 245 -32.03 19.56 -14.30
C ILE A 245 -33.55 19.57 -14.46
N LYS A 246 -34.03 19.71 -15.71
CA LYS A 246 -35.41 19.44 -16.07
C LYS A 246 -35.53 17.99 -16.53
N ALA A 247 -36.30 17.19 -15.80
CA ALA A 247 -36.51 15.78 -16.11
C ALA A 247 -37.06 15.56 -17.54
N ARG A 248 -36.67 14.44 -18.17
CA ARG A 248 -37.14 14.05 -19.51
C ARG A 248 -38.66 13.93 -19.61
N CYS A 249 -39.30 13.36 -18.59
CA CYS A 249 -40.78 13.24 -18.52
C CYS A 249 -41.49 14.59 -18.43
N ALA A 250 -40.79 15.66 -18.03
CA ALA A 250 -41.30 17.03 -18.00
C ALA A 250 -40.91 17.83 -19.26
N GLY A 251 -40.36 17.18 -20.29
CA GLY A 251 -39.91 17.82 -21.53
C GLY A 251 -38.49 18.39 -21.48
N GLY A 252 -37.63 17.92 -20.58
CA GLY A 252 -36.21 18.28 -20.56
C GLY A 252 -35.44 17.82 -21.80
N THR A 253 -34.49 18.62 -22.26
CA THR A 253 -33.62 18.31 -23.42
C THR A 253 -32.32 17.64 -22.98
N HIS A 254 -31.56 17.07 -23.92
CA HIS A 254 -30.17 16.62 -23.68
C HIS A 254 -29.15 17.73 -23.99
N ALA A 255 -29.57 18.99 -23.98
CA ALA A 255 -28.67 20.10 -24.20
C ALA A 255 -27.77 20.25 -22.96
N PRO A 256 -26.47 20.57 -23.10
CA PRO A 256 -25.54 20.69 -21.97
C PRO A 256 -26.04 21.61 -20.86
N GLU A 257 -26.83 22.64 -21.19
CA GLU A 257 -27.40 23.61 -20.26
C GLU A 257 -28.48 22.99 -19.35
N ASN A 258 -29.11 21.89 -19.79
CA ASN A 258 -30.09 21.14 -18.99
C ASN A 258 -29.46 19.93 -18.27
N LEU A 259 -28.14 19.79 -18.31
CA LEU A 259 -27.40 18.68 -17.74
C LEU A 259 -26.42 19.20 -16.67
N ILE A 260 -26.27 18.44 -15.59
CA ILE A 260 -25.38 18.77 -14.47
C ILE A 260 -24.72 17.52 -13.91
N THR A 261 -23.44 17.57 -13.57
CA THR A 261 -22.73 16.45 -12.93
C THR A 261 -22.96 16.44 -11.43
N LEU A 262 -23.46 15.33 -10.89
CA LEU A 262 -23.73 15.13 -9.46
C LEU A 262 -23.09 13.84 -8.96
N CYS A 263 -22.56 13.81 -7.73
CA CYS A 263 -22.12 12.56 -7.11
C CYS A 263 -23.32 11.71 -6.67
N GLY A 264 -23.14 10.41 -6.47
CA GLY A 264 -24.24 9.50 -6.09
C GLY A 264 -24.99 9.88 -4.81
N PHE A 265 -24.38 10.64 -3.90
CA PHE A 265 -25.09 11.22 -2.75
C PHE A 265 -26.07 12.32 -3.21
N HIS A 266 -25.54 13.38 -3.82
CA HIS A 266 -26.35 14.53 -4.28
C HIS A 266 -27.34 14.17 -5.38
N HIS A 267 -27.01 13.19 -6.23
CA HIS A 267 -27.92 12.68 -7.24
C HIS A 267 -29.16 12.02 -6.58
N ARG A 268 -28.96 11.20 -5.55
CA ARG A 268 -30.08 10.61 -4.79
C ARG A 268 -30.84 11.64 -3.98
N GLU A 269 -30.14 12.58 -3.36
CA GLU A 269 -30.77 13.69 -2.63
C GLU A 269 -31.65 14.54 -3.55
N HIS A 270 -31.19 14.84 -4.75
CA HIS A 270 -31.97 15.56 -5.75
C HIS A 270 -33.27 14.81 -6.10
N HIS A 271 -33.20 13.50 -6.35
CA HIS A 271 -34.41 12.68 -6.59
C HIS A 271 -35.32 12.56 -5.37
N ARG A 272 -34.78 12.60 -4.14
CA ARG A 272 -35.59 12.61 -2.91
C ARG A 272 -36.37 13.91 -2.76
N ASN A 273 -35.74 15.03 -3.06
CA ASN A 273 -36.35 16.36 -2.94
C ASN A 273 -37.26 16.68 -4.14
N HIS A 274 -36.96 16.11 -5.32
CA HIS A 274 -37.70 16.32 -6.57
C HIS A 274 -38.05 14.97 -7.20
N PRO A 275 -39.02 14.23 -6.64
CA PRO A 275 -39.40 12.93 -7.18
C PRO A 275 -39.92 13.08 -8.62
N PRO A 276 -39.52 12.19 -9.55
CA PRO A 276 -40.10 12.17 -10.88
C PRO A 276 -41.61 11.94 -10.76
N ARG A 277 -42.40 12.68 -11.57
CA ARG A 277 -43.87 12.70 -11.49
C ARG A 277 -44.43 11.26 -11.41
N GLY A 278 -44.95 10.89 -10.24
CA GLY A 278 -45.43 9.55 -9.90
C GLY A 278 -45.24 9.16 -8.43
N GLY A 279 -44.29 9.78 -7.71
CA GLY A 279 -44.16 9.65 -6.24
C GLY A 279 -44.80 10.83 -5.52
N SER A 280 -45.77 10.57 -4.64
CA SER A 280 -46.45 11.60 -3.85
C SER A 280 -45.50 12.27 -2.85
N ALA A 281 -45.05 13.49 -3.13
CA ALA A 281 -44.64 14.45 -2.11
C ALA A 281 -44.77 15.87 -2.65
N LEU A 282 -45.36 16.72 -1.81
CA LEU A 282 -45.77 18.09 -2.05
C LEU A 282 -44.69 18.95 -2.72
N ARG A 283 -45.11 19.71 -3.74
CA ARG A 283 -44.32 20.74 -4.40
C ARG A 283 -43.78 21.74 -3.37
N LYS A 284 -42.45 21.86 -3.29
CA LYS A 284 -41.80 23.12 -2.96
C LYS A 284 -41.00 23.53 -4.19
N GLU A 285 -41.36 24.68 -4.74
CA GLU A 285 -40.62 25.33 -5.82
C GLU A 285 -39.25 25.72 -5.28
N ALA A 286 -38.19 25.06 -5.76
CA ALA A 286 -36.82 25.49 -5.53
C ALA A 286 -36.35 26.25 -6.78
N HIS A 287 -36.64 27.56 -6.77
CA HIS A 287 -35.78 28.53 -7.46
C HIS A 287 -34.41 28.47 -6.78
N LEU A 288 -33.47 27.76 -7.37
CA LEU A 288 -32.03 27.94 -7.17
C LEU A 288 -31.36 27.55 -8.48
N PHE A 289 -30.38 28.35 -8.91
CA PHE A 289 -29.70 28.36 -10.22
C PHE A 289 -30.24 29.35 -11.27
N VAL A 290 -30.34 30.64 -10.90
CA VAL A 290 -29.85 31.75 -11.74
C VAL A 290 -29.35 32.88 -10.84
N SER A 291 -28.03 33.09 -10.80
CA SER A 291 -27.33 34.37 -10.56
C SER A 291 -25.82 34.07 -10.46
N THR A 292 -25.07 34.14 -11.57
CA THR A 292 -24.19 35.27 -11.92
C THR A 292 -23.15 35.60 -10.85
N GLY A 293 -21.88 35.43 -11.23
CA GLY A 293 -20.66 35.78 -10.49
C GLY A 293 -19.48 35.09 -11.15
#